data_AF-A0A6C0E5V4-F1
#
_entry.id   AF-A0A6C0E5V4-F1
#
_cell.length_a   1.000
_cell.length_b   1.000
_cell.length_c   1.000
_cell.angle_alpha   90.00
_cell.angle_beta   90.00
_cell.angle_gamma   90.00
#
_symmetry.space_group_name_H-M   'P 1'
#
loop_
_entity.id
_entity.type
_entity.pdbx_description
1 polymer ?
#
loop_
_entity_poly.entity_id
_entity_poly.type
_entity_poly.pdbx_seq_one_letter_code
_entity_poly.pdbx_strand_id
1 'polypeptide(L)'
;MGYYRTIMNTITERMLLFLVGCIGTRSLLVLLCKNLPLDILPFAGYIALLPAFGFAYLYLTGWRKKGLFGQEVWWDNLRPVHSLLYFSFAISAIQKNKRAWVFLLFDVLLGLASFLIYHFSNGDFKKIIF
;
A
#
# COMPACT_ATOMS: atom_id res chain seq x y z
N MET A 1 30.58 9.17 13.49
CA MET A 1 30.04 7.79 13.47
C MET A 1 28.57 7.69 13.88
N GLY A 2 28.08 8.44 14.88
CA GLY A 2 26.67 8.37 15.32
C GLY A 2 25.61 8.81 14.31
N TYR A 3 25.84 9.87 13.54
CA TYR A 3 24.88 10.42 12.57
C TYR A 3 24.51 9.45 11.43
N TYR A 4 25.51 8.78 10.85
CA TYR A 4 25.31 7.78 9.79
C TYR A 4 24.53 6.56 10.30
N ARG A 5 24.76 6.14 11.55
CA ARG A 5 24.03 5.03 12.18
C ARG A 5 22.54 5.36 12.36
N THR A 6 22.21 6.59 12.76
CA THR A 6 20.82 7.04 12.88
C THR A 6 20.12 7.08 11.52
N ILE A 7 20.78 7.61 10.48
CA ILE A 7 20.21 7.63 9.12
C ILE A 7 19.96 6.21 8.61
N MET A 8 20.92 5.31 8.77
CA MET A 8 20.79 3.92 8.30
C MET A 8 19.62 3.19 8.97
N ASN A 9 19.48 3.36 10.28
CA ASN A 9 18.37 2.83 11.04
C ASN A 9 17.04 3.39 10.50
N THR A 10 16.95 4.69 10.22
CA THR A 10 15.70 5.28 9.70
C THR A 10 15.31 4.78 8.31
N ILE A 11 16.26 4.50 7.41
CA ILE A 11 15.96 3.94 6.07
C ILE A 11 15.45 2.51 6.23
N THR A 12 16.13 1.71 7.04
CA THR A 12 15.79 0.31 7.29
C THR A 12 14.42 0.17 7.95
N GLU A 13 14.14 0.96 8.99
CA GLU A 13 12.85 1.00 9.68
C GLU A 13 11.71 1.36 8.73
N ARG A 14 11.92 2.36 7.85
CA ARG A 14 10.92 2.77 6.85
C ARG A 14 10.62 1.67 5.83
N MET A 15 11.66 1.00 5.35
CA MET A 15 11.51 -0.12 4.42
C MET A 15 10.78 -1.29 5.08
N LEU A 16 11.12 -1.61 6.33
CA LEU A 16 10.48 -2.67 7.11
C LEU A 16 9.02 -2.35 7.41
N LEU A 17 8.70 -1.11 7.80
CA LEU A 17 7.33 -0.62 7.98
C LEU A 17 6.50 -0.74 6.70
N PHE A 18 7.09 -0.46 5.54
CA PHE A 18 6.39 -0.63 4.27
C PHE A 18 6.16 -2.11 3.95
N LEU A 19 7.19 -2.96 4.06
CA LEU A 19 7.10 -4.36 3.69
C LEU A 19 6.19 -5.16 4.64
N VAL A 20 6.38 -5.02 5.95
CA VAL A 20 5.58 -5.74 6.95
C VAL A 20 4.23 -5.04 7.16
N GLY A 21 4.26 -3.73 7.36
CA GLY A 21 3.05 -2.96 7.70
C GLY A 21 2.12 -2.71 6.52
N CYS A 22 2.64 -2.35 5.33
CA CYS A 22 1.78 -2.05 4.17
C CYS A 22 1.54 -3.31 3.32
N ILE A 23 2.61 -3.93 2.80
CA ILE A 23 2.49 -5.09 1.92
C ILE A 23 1.94 -6.31 2.68
N GLY A 24 2.41 -6.56 3.91
CA GLY A 24 1.91 -7.64 4.75
C GLY A 24 0.43 -7.53 5.07
N THR A 25 -0.03 -6.37 5.56
CA THR A 25 -1.46 -6.19 5.88
C THR A 25 -2.36 -6.24 4.65
N ARG A 26 -1.93 -5.68 3.51
CA ARG A 26 -2.68 -5.79 2.24
C ARG A 26 -2.73 -7.24 1.73
N SER A 27 -1.64 -7.99 1.84
CA SER A 27 -1.62 -9.41 1.48
C SER A 27 -2.55 -10.23 2.37
N LEU A 28 -2.60 -9.92 3.68
CA LEU A 28 -3.55 -10.53 4.59
C LEU A 28 -4.99 -10.22 4.17
N LEU A 29 -5.29 -8.97 3.79
CA LEU A 29 -6.62 -8.59 3.29
C LEU A 29 -7.01 -9.38 2.04
N VAL A 30 -6.08 -9.60 1.09
CA VAL A 30 -6.32 -10.47 -0.08
C VAL A 30 -6.71 -11.88 0.35
N LEU A 31 -5.94 -12.48 1.27
CA LEU A 31 -6.20 -13.85 1.74
C LEU A 31 -7.53 -13.97 2.48
N LEU A 32 -7.88 -12.97 3.29
CA LEU A 32 -9.18 -12.91 3.95
C LEU A 32 -10.31 -12.81 2.91
N CYS A 33 -10.24 -11.83 2.00
CA CYS A 33 -11.29 -11.61 1.01
C CYS A 33 -11.43 -12.75 -0.01
N LYS A 34 -10.35 -13.49 -0.29
CA LYS A 34 -10.40 -14.69 -1.14
C LYS A 34 -11.23 -15.83 -0.54
N ASN A 35 -11.25 -15.93 0.78
CA ASN A 35 -11.89 -17.02 1.52
C ASN A 35 -13.21 -16.62 2.20
N LEU A 36 -13.64 -15.35 2.09
CA LEU A 36 -14.90 -14.88 2.67
C LEU A 36 -16.13 -15.51 1.98
N PRO A 37 -17.20 -15.81 2.73
CA PRO A 37 -18.49 -16.18 2.15
C PRO A 37 -19.12 -14.99 1.43
N LEU A 38 -19.93 -15.26 0.40
CA LEU A 38 -20.53 -14.25 -0.47
C LEU A 38 -21.45 -13.26 0.26
N ASP A 39 -22.00 -13.65 1.41
CA ASP A 39 -22.89 -12.79 2.19
C ASP A 39 -22.14 -11.74 3.02
N ILE A 40 -20.88 -12.03 3.39
CA ILE A 40 -20.02 -11.10 4.14
C ILE A 40 -19.16 -10.25 3.18
N LEU A 41 -18.91 -10.73 1.96
CA LEU A 41 -18.07 -10.04 0.99
C LEU A 41 -18.50 -8.58 0.70
N PRO A 42 -19.80 -8.23 0.57
CA PRO A 42 -20.23 -6.84 0.42
C PRO A 42 -19.79 -5.93 1.56
N PHE A 43 -19.79 -6.43 2.80
CA PHE A 43 -19.33 -5.65 3.95
C PHE A 43 -17.85 -5.30 3.85
N ALA A 44 -17.01 -6.24 3.40
CA ALA A 44 -15.61 -5.96 3.10
C ALA A 44 -15.47 -4.92 1.97
N GLY A 45 -16.36 -4.95 0.98
CA GLY A 45 -16.43 -3.93 -0.07
C GLY A 45 -16.73 -2.53 0.45
N TYR A 46 -17.73 -2.38 1.33
CA TYR A 46 -18.04 -1.10 1.97
C TYR A 46 -16.88 -0.58 2.83
N ILE A 47 -16.22 -1.44 3.60
CA ILE A 47 -15.02 -1.07 4.36
C ILE A 47 -13.91 -0.59 3.44
N ALA A 48 -13.71 -1.24 2.30
CA ALA A 48 -12.67 -0.89 1.33
C ALA A 48 -12.91 0.45 0.60
N LEU A 49 -14.10 1.04 0.70
CA LEU A 49 -14.32 2.42 0.24
C LEU A 49 -13.54 3.42 1.08
N LEU A 50 -13.29 3.15 2.37
CA LEU A 50 -12.50 4.04 3.23
C LEU A 50 -11.08 4.29 2.67
N PRO A 51 -10.26 3.26 2.37
CA PRO A 51 -8.98 3.46 1.71
C PRO A 51 -9.13 3.99 0.27
N ALA A 52 -10.18 3.61 -0.47
CA ALA A 52 -10.41 4.12 -1.83
C ALA A 52 -10.54 5.65 -1.85
N PHE A 53 -11.45 6.19 -1.02
CA PHE A 53 -11.63 7.63 -0.86
C PHE A 53 -10.45 8.28 -0.16
N GLY A 54 -9.83 7.62 0.83
CA GLY A 54 -8.65 8.14 1.51
C GLY A 54 -7.49 8.42 0.55
N PHE A 55 -7.17 7.49 -0.35
CA PHE A 55 -6.12 7.69 -1.35
C PHE A 55 -6.48 8.78 -2.37
N ALA A 56 -7.73 8.79 -2.85
CA ALA A 56 -8.19 9.84 -3.78
C ALA A 56 -8.12 11.23 -3.14
N TYR A 57 -8.65 11.37 -1.92
CA TYR A 57 -8.66 12.63 -1.19
C TYR A 57 -7.25 13.16 -0.97
N LEU A 58 -6.34 12.33 -0.44
CA LEU A 58 -4.97 12.75 -0.15
C LEU A 58 -4.21 13.19 -1.41
N TYR A 59 -4.44 12.53 -2.56
CA TYR A 59 -3.82 12.92 -3.82
C TYR A 59 -4.41 14.23 -4.36
N LEU A 60 -5.74 14.34 -4.45
CA LEU A 60 -6.42 15.51 -5.03
C LEU A 60 -6.19 16.78 -4.22
N THR A 61 -6.16 16.67 -2.89
CA THR A 61 -5.91 17.81 -2.00
C THR A 61 -4.42 18.11 -1.82
N GLY A 62 -3.53 17.20 -2.24
CA GLY A 62 -2.10 17.28 -1.95
C GLY A 62 -1.80 17.23 -0.44
N TRP A 63 -2.75 16.75 0.37
CA TRP A 63 -2.62 16.73 1.82
C TRP A 63 -1.64 15.62 2.24
N ARG A 64 -0.77 15.95 3.21
CA ARG A 64 0.26 15.04 3.74
C ARG A 64 1.27 14.55 2.69
N LYS A 65 2.11 15.47 2.20
CA LYS A 65 3.31 15.17 1.39
C LYS A 65 4.46 14.56 2.21
N LYS A 66 4.39 14.66 3.54
CA LYS A 66 5.40 14.12 4.46
C LYS A 66 4.95 12.82 5.13
N GLY A 67 5.84 11.84 5.18
CA GLY A 67 5.68 10.57 5.89
C GLY A 67 5.87 10.70 7.40
N LEU A 68 5.76 9.57 8.11
CA LEU A 68 5.81 9.52 9.57
C LEU A 68 7.12 10.08 10.17
N PHE A 69 8.23 9.97 9.45
CA PHE A 69 9.54 10.49 9.87
C PHE A 69 9.95 11.77 9.13
N GLY A 70 8.96 12.53 8.60
CA GLY A 70 9.19 13.83 7.96
C GLY A 70 9.72 13.80 6.53
N GLN A 71 10.03 12.63 5.99
CA GLN A 71 10.45 12.42 4.59
C GLN A 71 9.32 12.72 3.59
N GLU A 72 9.67 12.94 2.33
CA GLU A 72 8.68 12.93 1.25
C GLU A 72 8.12 11.52 1.00
N VAL A 73 6.83 11.45 0.64
CA VAL A 73 6.16 10.20 0.28
C VAL A 73 6.43 9.89 -1.19
N TRP A 74 7.29 8.90 -1.44
CA TRP A 74 7.73 8.54 -2.79
C TRP A 74 6.65 7.93 -3.68
N TRP A 75 5.60 7.34 -3.11
CA TRP A 75 4.51 6.68 -3.84
C TRP A 75 3.26 7.56 -3.99
N ASP A 76 3.36 8.87 -3.73
CA ASP A 76 2.22 9.79 -3.80
C ASP A 76 1.49 9.72 -5.16
N ASN A 77 2.26 9.69 -6.26
CA ASN A 77 1.73 9.57 -7.61
C ASN A 77 1.06 8.21 -7.93
N LEU A 78 1.27 7.19 -7.10
CA LEU A 78 0.62 5.89 -7.23
C LEU A 78 -0.72 5.82 -6.49
N ARG A 79 -1.02 6.78 -5.61
CA ARG A 79 -2.29 6.85 -4.86
C ARG A 79 -3.53 6.77 -5.75
N PRO A 80 -3.61 7.44 -6.91
CA PRO A 80 -4.77 7.31 -7.81
C PRO A 80 -4.97 5.88 -8.30
N VAL A 81 -3.89 5.17 -8.63
CA VAL A 81 -3.98 3.78 -9.10
C VAL A 81 -4.46 2.86 -7.99
N HIS A 82 -3.90 3.00 -6.78
CA HIS A 82 -4.37 2.27 -5.60
C HIS A 82 -5.84 2.59 -5.28
N SER A 83 -6.25 3.85 -5.36
CA SER A 83 -7.64 4.27 -5.18
C SER A 83 -8.58 3.56 -6.16
N LEU A 84 -8.22 3.54 -7.46
CA LEU A 84 -9.02 2.87 -8.49
C LEU A 84 -9.12 1.36 -8.27
N LEU A 85 -8.03 0.70 -7.85
CA LEU A 85 -8.04 -0.73 -7.53
C LEU A 85 -8.95 -1.03 -6.32
N TYR A 86 -8.90 -0.19 -5.28
CA TYR A 86 -9.78 -0.32 -4.12
C TYR A 86 -11.26 -0.05 -4.46
N PHE A 87 -11.57 0.92 -5.31
CA PHE A 87 -12.93 1.11 -5.84
C PHE A 87 -13.40 -0.10 -6.65
N SER A 88 -12.55 -0.64 -7.53
CA SER A 88 -12.86 -1.81 -8.34
C SER A 88 -13.12 -3.04 -7.48
N PHE A 89 -12.31 -3.23 -6.43
CA PHE A 89 -12.55 -4.23 -5.40
C PHE A 89 -13.90 -4.01 -4.71
N ALA A 90 -14.15 -2.79 -4.21
CA ALA A 90 -15.35 -2.47 -3.44
C ALA A 90 -16.64 -2.75 -4.24
N ILE A 91 -16.71 -2.25 -5.48
CA ILE A 91 -17.86 -2.46 -6.37
C ILE A 91 -18.06 -3.95 -6.64
N SER A 92 -16.98 -4.67 -6.98
CA SER A 92 -17.06 -6.11 -7.27
C SER A 92 -17.47 -6.93 -6.04
N ALA A 93 -16.98 -6.56 -4.87
CA ALA A 93 -17.29 -7.22 -3.61
C ALA A 93 -18.75 -6.99 -3.19
N ILE A 94 -19.28 -5.77 -3.37
CA ILE A 94 -20.68 -5.42 -3.13
C ILE A 94 -21.62 -6.20 -4.07
N GLN A 95 -21.20 -6.41 -5.31
CA GLN A 95 -21.91 -7.26 -6.28
C GLN A 95 -21.74 -8.77 -6.01
N LYS A 96 -21.17 -9.16 -4.87
CA LYS A 96 -20.91 -10.56 -4.49
C LYS A 96 -20.07 -11.33 -5.51
N ASN A 97 -19.15 -10.66 -6.20
CA ASN A 97 -18.22 -11.33 -7.11
C ASN A 97 -17.10 -12.03 -6.32
N LYS A 98 -17.09 -13.37 -6.31
CA LYS A 98 -16.07 -14.17 -5.59
C LYS A 98 -14.63 -13.92 -6.06
N ARG A 99 -14.43 -13.32 -7.24
CA ARG A 99 -13.10 -12.95 -7.77
C ARG A 99 -12.70 -11.50 -7.46
N ALA A 100 -13.48 -10.75 -6.67
CA ALA A 100 -13.15 -9.37 -6.31
C ALA A 100 -11.75 -9.22 -5.71
N TRP A 101 -11.29 -10.19 -4.91
CA TRP A 101 -9.94 -10.19 -4.29
C TRP A 101 -8.79 -10.03 -5.29
N VAL A 102 -8.99 -10.32 -6.59
CA VAL A 102 -7.99 -10.14 -7.64
C VAL A 102 -7.55 -8.67 -7.74
N PHE A 103 -8.45 -7.71 -7.53
CA PHE A 103 -8.09 -6.28 -7.53
C PHE A 103 -7.14 -5.92 -6.38
N LEU A 104 -7.36 -6.49 -5.18
CA LEU A 104 -6.47 -6.32 -4.05
C LEU A 104 -5.12 -7.03 -4.28
N LEU A 105 -5.11 -8.16 -5.00
CA LEU A 105 -3.86 -8.82 -5.37
C LEU A 105 -3.02 -7.92 -6.31
N PHE A 106 -3.64 -7.33 -7.33
CA PHE A 106 -2.95 -6.37 -8.20
C PHE A 106 -2.42 -5.17 -7.42
N ASP A 107 -3.18 -4.68 -6.43
CA ASP A 107 -2.75 -3.58 -5.56
C ASP A 107 -1.46 -3.94 -4.78
N VAL A 108 -1.39 -5.14 -4.21
CA VAL A 108 -0.20 -5.67 -3.53
C VAL A 108 0.99 -5.79 -4.49
N LEU A 109 0.78 -6.38 -5.67
CA LEU A 109 1.84 -6.58 -6.65
C LEU A 109 2.40 -5.24 -7.15
N LEU A 110 1.53 -4.27 -7.43
CA LEU A 110 1.94 -2.93 -7.84
C LEU A 110 2.72 -2.21 -6.73
N GLY A 111 2.25 -2.31 -5.49
CA GLY A 111 2.94 -1.73 -4.33
C GLY A 111 4.33 -2.32 -4.13
N LEU A 112 4.46 -3.66 -4.22
CA LEU A 112 5.74 -4.34 -4.07
C LEU A 112 6.69 -4.03 -5.23
N ALA A 113 6.22 -4.09 -6.48
CA ALA A 113 7.03 -3.78 -7.65
C ALA A 113 7.56 -2.34 -7.60
N SER A 114 6.68 -1.37 -7.28
CA SER A 114 7.06 0.04 -7.18
C SER A 114 8.07 0.28 -6.06
N PHE A 115 7.92 -0.40 -4.92
CA PHE A 115 8.90 -0.35 -3.83
C PHE A 115 10.28 -0.85 -4.26
N LEU A 116 10.34 -2.01 -4.91
CA LEU A 116 11.61 -2.59 -5.37
C LEU A 116 12.30 -1.65 -6.37
N ILE A 117 11.55 -1.14 -7.36
CA ILE A 117 12.08 -0.23 -8.38
C ILE A 117 12.61 1.06 -7.74
N TYR A 118 11.83 1.70 -6.84
CA TYR A 118 12.22 2.95 -6.20
C TYR A 118 13.48 2.80 -5.34
N HIS A 119 13.52 1.80 -4.45
CA HIS A 119 14.65 1.61 -3.54
C HIS A 119 15.90 1.08 -4.25
N PHE A 120 15.74 0.33 -5.34
CA PHE A 120 16.86 -0.05 -6.20
C PHE A 120 17.44 1.16 -6.93
N SER A 121 16.59 1.99 -7.54
CA SER A 121 17.02 3.19 -8.26
C SER A 121 17.70 4.23 -7.36
N ASN A 122 17.28 4.34 -6.10
CA ASN A 122 17.88 5.28 -5.14
C ASN A 122 19.14 4.72 -4.45
N GLY A 123 19.55 3.50 -4.78
CA GLY A 123 20.68 2.83 -4.17
C GLY A 123 20.51 2.56 -2.67
N ASP A 124 19.27 2.53 -2.16
CA ASP A 124 19.02 2.37 -0.72
C ASP A 124 19.50 1.02 -0.19
N PHE A 125 19.43 -0.03 -1.01
CA PHE A 125 20.00 -1.33 -0.67
C PHE A 125 21.52 -1.30 -0.50
N LYS A 126 22.24 -0.48 -1.29
CA LYS A 126 23.70 -0.34 -1.13
C LYS A 126 24.04 0.35 0.19
N LYS A 127 23.24 1.34 0.60
CA LYS A 127 23.41 2.04 1.88
C LYS A 127 23.26 1.05 3.04
N ILE A 128 22.30 0.11 2.98
CA ILE A 128 22.08 -0.85 4.07
C ILE A 128 23.23 -1.84 4.26
N ILE A 129 23.92 -2.20 3.16
CA ILE A 129 24.94 -3.26 3.16
C ILE A 129 26.36 -2.72 3.49
N PHE A 130 26.66 -1.47 3.13
CA PHE A 130 27.98 -0.85 3.28
C PHE A 130 27.94 0.39 4.18
#